data_AF-A0AA42U9Q4-F1
#
_entry.id   AF-A0AA42U9Q4-F1
#
_cell.length_a   1.000
_cell.length_b   1.000
_cell.length_c   1.000
_cell.angle_alpha   90.00
_cell.angle_beta   90.00
_cell.angle_gamma   90.00
#
_symmetry.space_group_name_H-M   'P 1'
#
loop_
_entity.id
_entity.type
_entity.pdbx_description
1 polymer ?
#
loop_
_entity_poly.entity_id
_entity_poly.type
_entity_poly.pdbx_seq_one_letter_code
_entity_poly.pdbx_strand_id
1 'polypeptide(L)'
;MENSETLSPSTRLAIVLVGALQGLICYGISEYIAYAKLPSDTVWSLCVMPATVAMTATVALSVTSFRKPLLWLALAIVGAVVAGMGAWLKWSVSGLEHWEIKEAVLVWGFHLLLMMLLMLPWLQRRLSPATTASFYSDFYDKHWHNALTILTIFISNGLFWLVLFLWAELFKLIGIQFFDRLFFQSDWFISVAIGVVSASVAVLVRMQVRLMRALQNLLTLIATGLLPLMAALALLFIGALPVMGFEAISARISAAGLLTALALLLLLLVTIVWHPQRQTLPYYALLNGMVRLAIAIVPAYPVLAGWALWLRISQYGWSPERLYGVLITLVALVWAVGFCISVVFCRRQAQKLQASVIPLTGLLALILLILIHTPVLDPWRISVESHMARYHDGRINADQVSLYMLSNSGRKGREAMQTLQYDRQFMAEPKRQRELYGLLSGNRDGAGKMTAGMLEKQFTLAPGTSRPDKGLWQAMLNNQYRFDSCSRERKTCLLMSLDLNGDGKPEAVIYQFSDRTIVVYTQTGTGWKLAGDTWKMPDGLSREELERAVQQGKVKSVVKPWADIEIFGERVEINYDNALVR
;
A
#
# COMPACT_ATOMS: atom_id res chain seq x y z
N MET A 1 1.28 49.05 2.87
CA MET A 1 0.28 48.07 3.34
C MET A 1 0.96 47.04 4.22
N GLU A 2 0.89 47.25 5.53
CA GLU A 2 1.45 46.42 6.61
C GLU A 2 0.88 44.99 6.61
N ASN A 3 1.65 44.06 7.18
CA ASN A 3 1.31 42.65 7.33
C ASN A 3 0.04 42.49 8.19
N SER A 4 -1.13 42.29 7.58
CA SER A 4 -2.43 42.36 8.26
C SER A 4 -2.86 41.09 9.03
N GLU A 5 -1.93 40.21 9.40
CA GLU A 5 -2.16 39.18 10.43
C GLU A 5 -0.91 39.08 11.32
N THR A 6 -0.64 40.10 12.12
CA THR A 6 0.44 39.99 13.12
C THR A 6 -0.06 39.18 14.30
N LEU A 7 0.15 37.86 14.27
CA LEU A 7 0.15 37.02 15.48
C LEU A 7 0.96 37.74 16.56
N SER A 8 0.42 37.89 17.77
CA SER A 8 1.17 38.52 18.87
C SER A 8 2.46 37.72 19.14
N PRO A 9 3.55 38.36 19.61
CA PRO A 9 4.78 37.64 19.97
C PRO A 9 4.53 36.48 20.94
N SER A 10 3.63 36.69 21.91
CA SER A 10 3.18 35.66 22.85
C SER A 10 2.50 34.47 22.19
N THR A 11 1.65 34.70 21.18
CA THR A 11 0.97 33.63 20.45
C THR A 11 1.97 32.82 19.61
N ARG A 12 2.97 33.49 19.01
CA ARG A 12 4.03 32.84 18.25
C ARG A 12 4.85 31.90 19.13
N LEU A 13 5.32 32.41 20.27
CA LEU A 13 6.06 31.60 21.24
C LEU A 13 5.21 30.43 21.75
N ALA A 14 3.94 30.67 22.04
CA ALA A 14 3.02 29.62 22.49
C ALA A 14 2.86 28.50 21.45
N ILE A 15 2.78 28.80 20.15
CA ILE A 15 2.71 27.77 19.10
C ILE A 15 3.98 26.89 19.11
N VAL A 16 5.16 27.50 19.22
CA VAL A 16 6.44 26.75 19.28
C VAL A 16 6.53 25.89 20.54
N LEU A 17 6.12 26.43 21.70
CA LEU A 17 6.06 25.68 22.95
C LEU A 17 5.07 24.51 22.88
N VAL A 18 3.93 24.68 22.21
CA VAL A 18 2.96 23.59 21.96
C VAL A 18 3.59 22.51 21.08
N GLY A 19 4.38 22.88 20.07
CA GLY A 19 5.15 21.93 19.26
C GLY A 19 6.19 21.16 20.08
N ALA A 20 6.96 21.85 20.94
CA ALA A 20 7.91 21.21 21.84
C ALA A 20 7.23 20.24 22.82
N LEU A 21 6.11 20.68 23.42
CA LEU A 21 5.32 19.87 24.34
C LEU A 21 4.76 18.63 23.64
N GLN A 22 4.28 18.75 22.40
CA GLN A 22 3.84 17.60 21.63
C GLN A 22 4.97 16.60 21.39
N GLY A 23 6.16 17.07 21.04
CA GLY A 23 7.33 16.20 20.91
C GLY A 23 7.68 15.47 22.21
N LEU A 24 7.61 16.16 23.36
CA LEU A 24 7.80 15.55 24.68
C LEU A 24 6.72 14.51 25.02
N ILE A 25 5.46 14.78 24.68
CA ILE A 25 4.36 13.83 24.87
C ILE A 25 4.57 12.58 24.00
N CYS A 26 4.94 12.76 22.73
CA CYS A 26 5.25 11.65 21.83
C CYS A 26 6.44 10.82 22.33
N TYR A 27 7.51 11.47 22.80
CA TYR A 27 8.63 10.78 23.43
C TYR A 27 8.20 10.01 24.67
N GLY A 28 7.48 10.64 25.61
CA GLY A 28 7.04 9.99 26.84
C GLY A 28 6.11 8.80 26.59
N ILE A 29 5.26 8.88 25.56
CA ILE A 29 4.43 7.75 25.12
C ILE A 29 5.30 6.62 24.54
N SER A 30 6.23 6.92 23.64
CA SER A 30 7.13 5.92 23.05
C SER A 30 7.98 5.23 24.10
N GLU A 31 8.56 6.00 25.03
CA GLU A 31 9.37 5.50 26.13
C GLU A 31 8.54 4.62 27.08
N TYR A 32 7.31 5.03 27.41
CA TYR A 32 6.41 4.23 28.22
C TYR A 32 6.03 2.91 27.54
N ILE A 33 5.75 2.91 26.23
CA ILE A 33 5.47 1.70 25.44
C ILE A 33 6.67 0.75 25.48
N ALA A 34 7.89 1.27 25.29
CA ALA A 34 9.12 0.47 25.33
C ALA A 34 9.38 -0.10 26.73
N TYR A 35 9.29 0.73 27.77
CA TYR A 35 9.48 0.35 29.16
C TYR A 35 8.49 -0.73 29.61
N ALA A 36 7.20 -0.55 29.33
CA ALA A 36 6.14 -1.48 29.70
C ALA A 36 5.99 -2.66 28.73
N LYS A 37 6.84 -2.75 27.68
CA LYS A 37 6.82 -3.79 26.64
C LYS A 37 5.42 -3.99 26.04
N LEU A 38 4.70 -2.90 25.85
CA LEU A 38 3.34 -2.94 25.33
C LEU A 38 3.35 -3.29 23.83
N PRO A 39 2.29 -3.95 23.31
CA PRO A 39 2.22 -4.29 21.89
C PRO A 39 2.09 -3.03 21.03
N SER A 40 2.44 -3.12 19.74
CA SER A 40 2.42 -1.95 18.86
C SER A 40 1.03 -1.37 18.59
N ASP A 41 -0.04 -2.14 18.81
CA ASP A 41 -1.44 -1.74 18.66
C ASP A 41 -2.03 -1.09 19.93
N THR A 42 -1.20 -0.54 20.83
CA THR A 42 -1.71 0.11 22.04
C THR A 42 -2.63 1.31 21.79
N VAL A 43 -3.47 1.61 22.78
CA VAL A 43 -4.27 2.85 22.79
C VAL A 43 -3.38 4.10 22.79
N TRP A 44 -2.19 4.03 23.39
CA TRP A 44 -1.24 5.15 23.41
C TRP A 44 -0.70 5.48 22.02
N SER A 45 -0.27 4.46 21.26
CA SER A 45 0.25 4.63 19.89
C SER A 45 -0.85 4.94 18.87
N LEU A 46 -2.00 4.26 18.96
CA LEU A 46 -3.04 4.35 17.92
C LEU A 46 -4.10 5.43 18.19
N CYS A 47 -4.31 5.86 19.44
CA CYS A 47 -5.34 6.86 19.76
C CYS A 47 -4.72 8.17 20.30
N VAL A 48 -3.92 8.09 21.36
CA VAL A 48 -3.46 9.28 22.10
C VAL A 48 -2.44 10.06 21.29
N MET A 49 -1.41 9.39 20.76
CA MET A 49 -0.35 10.04 20.00
C MET A 49 -0.84 10.75 18.72
N PRO A 50 -1.69 10.15 17.87
CA PRO A 50 -2.21 10.83 16.68
C PRO A 50 -3.18 11.96 17.03
N ALA A 51 -3.98 11.81 18.09
CA ALA A 51 -4.89 12.87 18.54
C ALA A 51 -4.11 14.10 19.01
N THR A 52 -3.02 13.94 19.77
CA THR A 52 -2.21 15.07 20.21
C THR A 52 -1.54 15.78 19.04
N VAL A 53 -1.00 15.03 18.06
CA VAL A 53 -0.43 15.58 16.81
C VAL A 53 -1.48 16.34 16.00
N ALA A 54 -2.68 15.80 15.83
CA ALA A 54 -3.75 16.46 15.09
C ALA A 54 -4.23 17.75 15.79
N MET A 55 -4.32 17.72 17.12
CA MET A 55 -4.67 18.90 17.92
C MET A 55 -3.59 19.99 17.84
N THR A 56 -2.31 19.64 17.94
CA THR A 56 -1.22 20.64 17.90
C THR A 56 -1.05 21.25 16.51
N ALA A 57 -1.20 20.46 15.45
CA ALA A 57 -1.24 20.98 14.08
C ALA A 57 -2.45 21.91 13.85
N THR A 58 -3.62 21.57 14.41
CA THR A 58 -4.80 22.45 14.38
C THR A 58 -4.55 23.76 15.09
N VAL A 59 -3.88 23.75 16.26
CA VAL A 59 -3.44 24.97 16.95
C VAL A 59 -2.49 25.77 16.08
N ALA A 60 -1.41 25.15 15.58
CA ALA A 60 -0.36 25.83 14.82
C ALA A 60 -0.91 26.56 13.59
N LEU A 61 -1.87 25.94 12.89
CA LEU A 61 -2.45 26.49 11.67
C LEU A 61 -3.67 27.39 11.88
N SER A 62 -4.41 27.26 12.99
CA SER A 62 -5.70 27.95 13.16
C SER A 62 -5.76 28.97 14.28
N VAL A 63 -4.85 28.92 15.26
CA VAL A 63 -4.94 29.80 16.43
C VAL A 63 -4.76 31.26 16.03
N THR A 64 -5.73 32.10 16.40
CA THR A 64 -5.62 33.57 16.35
C THR A 64 -5.55 34.17 17.75
N SER A 65 -6.20 33.53 18.73
CA SER A 65 -6.16 33.86 20.15
C SER A 65 -6.60 32.65 20.97
N PHE A 66 -5.87 32.35 22.04
CA PHE A 66 -6.23 31.27 22.97
C PHE A 66 -7.47 31.57 23.83
N ARG A 67 -8.00 32.80 23.77
CA ARG A 67 -9.19 33.21 24.54
C ARG A 67 -10.52 32.79 23.87
N LYS A 68 -10.49 32.28 22.63
CA LYS A 68 -11.72 31.90 21.92
C LYS A 68 -12.19 30.51 22.37
N PRO A 69 -13.40 30.35 22.96
CA PRO A 69 -13.90 29.05 23.40
C PRO A 69 -14.12 28.09 22.23
N LEU A 70 -14.45 28.62 21.04
CA LEU A 70 -14.61 27.83 19.82
C LEU A 70 -13.33 27.07 19.43
N LEU A 71 -12.13 27.62 19.72
CA LEU A 71 -10.87 26.92 19.48
C LEU A 71 -10.79 25.66 20.33
N TRP A 72 -11.05 25.76 21.63
CA TRP A 72 -10.98 24.64 22.56
C TRP A 72 -12.04 23.58 22.26
N LEU A 73 -13.26 23.99 21.89
CA LEU A 73 -14.28 23.07 21.40
C LEU A 73 -13.83 22.34 20.13
N ALA A 74 -13.25 23.05 19.16
CA ALA A 74 -12.73 22.44 17.94
C ALA A 74 -11.59 21.45 18.23
N LEU A 75 -10.67 21.78 19.14
CA LEU A 75 -9.59 20.88 19.56
C LEU A 75 -10.14 19.62 20.25
N ALA A 76 -11.14 19.77 21.12
CA ALA A 76 -11.81 18.64 21.77
C ALA A 76 -12.50 17.73 20.73
N ILE A 77 -13.19 18.31 19.74
CA ILE A 77 -13.83 17.54 18.66
C ILE A 77 -12.78 16.82 17.80
N VAL A 78 -11.73 17.52 17.36
CA VAL A 78 -10.64 16.92 16.57
C VAL A 78 -9.98 15.78 17.34
N GLY A 79 -9.64 16.00 18.62
CA GLY A 79 -9.05 14.98 19.47
C GLY A 79 -9.96 13.77 19.65
N ALA A 80 -11.25 13.97 19.93
CA ALA A 80 -12.23 12.91 20.09
C ALA A 80 -12.44 12.09 18.81
N VAL A 81 -12.55 12.76 17.66
CA VAL A 81 -12.73 12.10 16.35
C VAL A 81 -11.50 11.27 16.00
N VAL A 82 -10.29 11.83 16.13
CA VAL A 82 -9.04 11.11 15.83
C VAL A 82 -8.81 9.95 16.80
N ALA A 83 -9.07 10.14 18.10
CA ALA A 83 -9.00 9.05 19.07
C ALA A 83 -10.03 7.94 18.79
N GLY A 84 -11.25 8.31 18.37
CA GLY A 84 -12.29 7.35 17.97
C GLY A 84 -11.89 6.53 16.73
N MET A 85 -11.33 7.17 15.72
CA MET A 85 -10.75 6.50 14.55
C MET A 85 -9.57 5.60 14.94
N GLY A 86 -8.71 6.06 15.84
CA GLY A 86 -7.61 5.28 16.39
C GLY A 86 -8.08 4.02 17.13
N ALA A 87 -9.17 4.14 17.90
CA ALA A 87 -9.79 3.00 18.59
C ALA A 87 -10.37 1.98 17.59
N TRP A 88 -10.98 2.47 16.51
CA TRP A 88 -11.43 1.60 15.41
C TRP A 88 -10.25 0.92 14.69
N LEU A 89 -9.19 1.67 14.37
CA LEU A 89 -8.00 1.12 13.74
C LEU A 89 -7.37 0.03 14.62
N LYS A 90 -7.22 0.30 15.92
CA LYS A 90 -6.76 -0.68 16.91
C LYS A 90 -7.60 -1.96 16.88
N TRP A 91 -8.92 -1.82 16.84
CA TRP A 91 -9.82 -2.96 16.77
C TRP A 91 -9.64 -3.78 15.49
N SER A 92 -9.46 -3.10 14.36
CA SER A 92 -9.30 -3.71 13.03
C SER A 92 -7.96 -4.43 12.86
N VAL A 93 -6.86 -3.81 13.30
CA VAL A 93 -5.49 -4.33 13.10
C VAL A 93 -5.08 -5.38 14.15
N SER A 94 -5.96 -5.67 15.11
CA SER A 94 -5.67 -6.65 16.16
C SER A 94 -5.26 -7.99 15.56
N GLY A 95 -4.06 -8.44 15.91
CA GLY A 95 -3.51 -9.70 15.43
C GLY A 95 -2.59 -9.62 14.21
N LEU A 96 -2.43 -8.44 13.61
CA LEU A 96 -1.42 -8.20 12.59
C LEU A 96 -0.02 -8.12 13.19
N GLU A 97 0.99 -8.31 12.34
CA GLU A 97 2.38 -8.12 12.70
C GLU A 97 2.74 -6.64 12.83
N HIS A 98 3.87 -6.39 13.50
CA HIS A 98 4.34 -5.05 13.80
C HIS A 98 4.51 -4.16 12.55
N TRP A 99 5.01 -4.72 11.44
CA TRP A 99 5.24 -3.97 10.21
C TRP A 99 3.94 -3.61 9.49
N GLU A 100 2.96 -4.52 9.46
CA GLU A 100 1.61 -4.27 8.89
C GLU A 100 0.88 -3.17 9.66
N ILE A 101 1.02 -3.15 10.99
CA ILE A 101 0.46 -2.09 11.83
C ILE A 101 1.11 -0.74 11.51
N LYS A 102 2.44 -0.70 11.32
CA LYS A 102 3.16 0.53 10.93
C LYS A 102 2.67 1.05 9.58
N GLU A 103 2.50 0.19 8.58
CA GLU A 103 1.95 0.57 7.28
C GLU A 103 0.53 1.15 7.40
N ALA A 104 -0.34 0.49 8.17
CA ALA A 104 -1.70 0.97 8.41
C ALA A 104 -1.73 2.35 9.10
N VAL A 105 -0.85 2.58 10.07
CA VAL A 105 -0.69 3.87 10.76
C VAL A 105 -0.16 4.95 9.82
N LEU A 106 0.81 4.63 8.96
CA LEU A 106 1.34 5.56 7.96
C LEU A 106 0.27 6.00 6.97
N VAL A 107 -0.48 5.05 6.41
CA VAL A 107 -1.60 5.33 5.50
C VAL A 107 -2.67 6.18 6.20
N TRP A 108 -3.02 5.85 7.43
CA TRP A 108 -3.95 6.66 8.22
C TRP A 108 -3.41 8.07 8.52
N GLY A 109 -2.11 8.22 8.77
CA GLY A 109 -1.45 9.52 8.94
C GLY A 109 -1.62 10.42 7.70
N PHE A 110 -1.49 9.87 6.49
CA PHE A 110 -1.77 10.60 5.26
C PHE A 110 -3.25 10.99 5.14
N HIS A 111 -4.17 10.10 5.53
CA HIS A 111 -5.60 10.44 5.58
C HIS A 111 -5.88 11.57 6.58
N LEU A 112 -5.29 11.54 7.78
CA LEU A 112 -5.43 12.61 8.78
C LEU A 112 -4.93 13.95 8.25
N LEU A 113 -3.79 13.96 7.56
CA LEU A 113 -3.25 15.16 6.92
C LEU A 113 -4.21 15.71 5.86
N LEU A 114 -4.78 14.83 5.03
CA LEU A 114 -5.77 15.23 4.02
C LEU A 114 -7.07 15.74 4.66
N MET A 115 -7.59 15.06 5.69
CA MET A 115 -8.76 15.51 6.46
C MET A 115 -8.51 16.90 7.05
N MET A 116 -7.32 17.14 7.60
CA MET A 116 -6.94 18.43 8.15
C MET A 116 -6.91 19.50 7.06
N LEU A 117 -6.30 19.23 5.90
CA LEU A 117 -6.29 20.16 4.77
C LEU A 117 -7.70 20.54 4.31
N LEU A 118 -8.64 19.59 4.32
CA LEU A 118 -10.05 19.79 3.95
C LEU A 118 -10.86 20.53 5.02
N MET A 119 -10.59 20.27 6.31
CA MET A 119 -11.35 20.79 7.44
C MET A 119 -10.90 22.19 7.88
N LEU A 120 -9.59 22.46 7.86
CA LEU A 120 -9.01 23.67 8.43
C LEU A 120 -9.55 24.99 7.88
N PRO A 121 -9.76 25.18 6.56
CA PRO A 121 -10.26 26.46 6.05
C PRO A 121 -11.62 26.86 6.62
N TRP A 122 -12.50 25.87 6.90
CA TRP A 122 -13.79 26.09 7.55
C TRP A 122 -13.62 26.59 8.98
N LEU A 123 -12.75 25.90 9.75
CA LEU A 123 -12.45 26.26 11.13
C LEU A 123 -11.78 27.63 11.22
N GLN A 124 -10.75 27.86 10.41
CA GLN A 124 -10.03 29.12 10.32
C GLN A 124 -10.97 30.28 10.00
N ARG A 125 -11.92 30.13 9.06
CA ARG A 125 -12.88 31.19 8.74
C ARG A 125 -13.79 31.53 9.93
N ARG A 126 -14.20 30.54 10.72
CA ARG A 126 -14.99 30.76 11.96
C ARG A 126 -14.17 31.38 13.09
N LEU A 127 -12.87 31.13 13.12
CA LEU A 127 -11.93 31.70 14.10
C LEU A 127 -11.39 33.07 13.70
N SER A 128 -11.40 33.45 12.42
CA SER A 128 -11.00 34.79 11.97
C SER A 128 -11.98 35.87 12.50
N PRO A 129 -11.50 37.09 12.79
CA PRO A 129 -12.37 38.26 12.94
C PRO A 129 -13.22 38.47 11.67
N ALA A 130 -14.36 39.15 11.78
CA ALA A 130 -15.33 39.33 10.70
C ALA A 130 -14.66 39.65 9.35
N THR A 131 -14.71 38.70 8.41
CA THR A 131 -14.10 38.83 7.09
C THR A 131 -15.06 39.56 6.16
N THR A 132 -14.58 40.61 5.48
CA THR A 132 -15.34 41.32 4.44
C THR A 132 -15.26 40.61 3.07
N ALA A 133 -14.36 39.64 2.93
CA ALA A 133 -14.19 38.85 1.72
C ALA A 133 -15.32 37.82 1.51
N SER A 134 -15.62 37.55 0.24
CA SER A 134 -16.57 36.49 -0.15
C SER A 134 -16.12 35.14 0.42
N PHE A 135 -17.09 34.27 0.73
CA PHE A 135 -16.80 32.95 1.31
C PHE A 135 -15.77 32.17 0.49
N TYR A 136 -15.97 32.10 -0.83
CA TYR A 136 -15.11 31.31 -1.71
C TYR A 136 -13.69 31.87 -1.85
N SER A 137 -13.52 33.20 -1.91
CA SER A 137 -12.19 33.82 -1.95
C SER A 137 -11.37 33.48 -0.70
N ASP A 138 -11.99 33.65 0.46
CA ASP A 138 -11.34 33.38 1.74
C ASP A 138 -11.04 31.88 1.95
N PHE A 139 -11.97 31.02 1.53
CA PHE A 139 -11.80 29.57 1.56
C PHE A 139 -10.63 29.11 0.68
N TYR A 140 -10.55 29.66 -0.54
CA TYR A 140 -9.47 29.39 -1.50
C TYR A 140 -8.11 29.84 -0.97
N ASP A 141 -8.02 31.07 -0.44
CA ASP A 141 -6.78 31.63 0.10
C ASP A 141 -6.28 30.83 1.31
N LYS A 142 -7.19 30.44 2.22
CA LYS A 142 -6.87 29.58 3.38
C LYS A 142 -6.41 28.18 2.95
N HIS A 143 -7.05 27.57 1.96
CA HIS A 143 -6.62 26.28 1.43
C HIS A 143 -5.19 26.33 0.87
N TRP A 144 -4.90 27.32 0.03
CA TRP A 144 -3.55 27.52 -0.51
C TRP A 144 -2.53 27.76 0.58
N HIS A 145 -2.87 28.59 1.57
CA HIS A 145 -1.98 28.85 2.70
C HIS A 145 -1.67 27.56 3.48
N ASN A 146 -2.69 26.74 3.78
CA ASN A 146 -2.49 25.47 4.48
C ASN A 146 -1.64 24.48 3.66
N ALA A 147 -1.92 24.33 2.37
CA ALA A 147 -1.16 23.45 1.48
C ALA A 147 0.33 23.86 1.39
N LEU A 148 0.60 25.15 1.19
CA LEU A 148 1.96 25.69 1.15
C LEU A 148 2.67 25.59 2.49
N THR A 149 1.95 25.77 3.61
CA THR A 149 2.52 25.62 4.95
C THR A 149 2.96 24.17 5.18
N ILE A 150 2.11 23.20 4.87
CA ILE A 150 2.44 21.77 5.00
C ILE A 150 3.63 21.41 4.11
N LEU A 151 3.64 21.85 2.85
CA LEU A 151 4.77 21.62 1.94
C LEU A 151 6.07 22.20 2.50
N THR A 152 6.04 23.41 3.03
CA THR A 152 7.21 24.07 3.61
C THR A 152 7.67 23.33 4.88
N ILE A 153 6.76 22.85 5.73
CA ILE A 153 7.10 22.04 6.91
C ILE A 153 7.85 20.76 6.50
N PHE A 154 7.39 20.05 5.47
CA PHE A 154 8.07 18.84 4.99
C PHE A 154 9.48 19.16 4.47
N ILE A 155 9.62 20.17 3.62
CA ILE A 155 10.92 20.59 3.06
C ILE A 155 11.87 21.04 4.18
N SER A 156 11.39 21.85 5.12
CA SER A 156 12.20 22.36 6.23
C SER A 156 12.64 21.26 7.19
N ASN A 157 11.78 20.28 7.51
CA ASN A 157 12.21 19.10 8.29
C ASN A 157 13.27 18.31 7.52
N GLY A 158 13.06 18.04 6.22
CA GLY A 158 14.04 17.32 5.40
C GLY A 158 15.41 18.00 5.37
N LEU A 159 15.43 19.33 5.15
CA LEU A 159 16.68 20.11 5.17
C LEU A 159 17.32 20.16 6.56
N PHE A 160 16.53 20.34 7.61
CA PHE A 160 17.02 20.33 8.99
C PHE A 160 17.71 19.00 9.33
N TRP A 161 17.06 17.88 9.03
CA TRP A 161 17.62 16.55 9.26
C TRP A 161 18.84 16.25 8.39
N LEU A 162 18.87 16.74 7.14
CA LEU A 162 20.04 16.64 6.27
C LEU A 162 21.26 17.36 6.86
N VAL A 163 21.07 18.56 7.43
CA VAL A 163 22.15 19.31 8.09
C VAL A 163 22.63 18.58 9.34
N LEU A 164 21.72 18.04 10.17
CA LEU A 164 22.11 17.25 11.36
C LEU A 164 22.82 15.95 10.99
N PHE A 165 22.43 15.31 9.89
CA PHE A 165 23.11 14.12 9.37
C PHE A 165 24.55 14.45 8.97
N LEU A 166 24.74 15.51 8.18
CA LEU A 166 26.07 15.96 7.78
C LEU A 166 26.91 16.34 9.01
N TRP A 167 26.33 17.05 9.99
CA TRP A 167 27.00 17.36 11.25
C TRP A 167 27.47 16.08 11.95
N ALA A 168 26.57 15.10 12.16
CA ALA A 168 26.91 13.86 12.85
C ALA A 168 28.04 13.09 12.14
N GLU A 169 27.95 12.92 10.82
CA GLU A 169 28.94 12.15 10.05
C GLU A 169 30.31 12.86 9.97
N LEU A 170 30.35 14.19 9.80
CA LEU A 170 31.61 14.94 9.80
C LEU A 170 32.38 14.80 11.12
N PHE A 171 31.68 14.88 12.25
CA PHE A 171 32.31 14.75 13.56
C PHE A 171 32.68 13.30 13.90
N LYS A 172 31.93 12.32 13.38
CA LYS A 172 32.25 10.89 13.49
C LYS A 172 33.57 10.55 12.80
N LEU A 173 33.90 11.20 11.68
CA LEU A 173 35.22 11.05 11.02
C LEU A 173 36.40 11.51 11.89
N ILE A 174 36.18 12.49 12.78
CA ILE A 174 37.17 13.01 13.72
C ILE A 174 37.15 12.20 15.05
N GLY A 175 36.31 11.16 15.14
CA GLY A 175 36.17 10.30 16.32
C GLY A 175 35.15 10.77 17.36
N ILE A 176 34.38 11.83 17.10
CA ILE A 176 33.37 12.35 18.02
C ILE A 176 31.99 11.75 17.70
N GLN A 177 31.57 10.73 18.46
CA GLN A 177 30.26 10.06 18.30
C GLN A 177 29.09 10.73 19.07
N PHE A 178 29.35 11.84 19.77
CA PHE A 178 28.32 12.51 20.60
C PHE A 178 27.12 12.97 19.77
N PHE A 179 27.35 13.60 18.62
CA PHE A 179 26.30 14.17 17.78
C PHE A 179 25.42 13.09 17.13
N ASP A 180 26.01 11.99 16.67
CA ASP A 180 25.26 10.84 16.17
C ASP A 180 24.32 10.27 17.25
N ARG A 181 24.85 10.09 18.47
CA ARG A 181 24.05 9.63 19.62
C ARG A 181 22.93 10.60 19.99
N LEU A 182 23.21 11.90 20.01
CA LEU A 182 22.22 12.91 20.35
C LEU A 182 21.15 13.07 19.27
N PHE A 183 21.51 13.09 17.99
CA PHE A 183 20.59 13.42 16.90
C PHE A 183 19.81 12.20 16.40
N PHE A 184 20.44 11.02 16.35
CA PHE A 184 19.88 9.83 15.69
C PHE A 184 19.61 8.65 16.63
N GLN A 185 20.22 8.61 17.81
CA GLN A 185 20.00 7.54 18.80
C GLN A 185 19.19 8.00 20.03
N SER A 186 18.86 9.29 20.14
CA SER A 186 18.07 9.83 21.25
C SER A 186 16.65 10.18 20.79
N ASP A 187 15.69 9.32 21.13
CA ASP A 187 14.29 9.45 20.69
C ASP A 187 13.61 10.74 21.16
N TRP A 188 14.01 11.28 22.33
CA TRP A 188 13.50 12.54 22.84
C TRP A 188 13.88 13.72 21.94
N PHE A 189 15.12 13.73 21.44
CA PHE A 189 15.61 14.81 20.59
C PHE A 189 14.87 14.78 19.26
N ILE A 190 14.71 13.60 18.65
CA ILE A 190 13.97 13.42 17.39
C ILE A 190 12.54 13.93 17.54
N SER A 191 11.84 13.47 18.57
CA SER A 191 10.43 13.81 18.80
C SER A 191 10.24 15.31 19.05
N VAL A 192 11.07 15.93 19.90
CA VAL A 192 11.01 17.36 20.21
C VAL A 192 11.43 18.23 19.02
N ALA A 193 12.51 17.86 18.32
CA ALA A 193 13.01 18.61 17.19
C ALA A 193 11.98 18.67 16.05
N ILE A 194 11.34 17.54 15.70
CA ILE A 194 10.28 17.52 14.68
C ILE A 194 9.12 18.47 15.07
N GLY A 195 8.67 18.43 16.32
CA GLY A 195 7.60 19.30 16.81
C GLY A 195 7.97 20.78 16.79
N VAL A 196 9.16 21.14 17.28
CA VAL A 196 9.67 22.51 17.32
C VAL A 196 9.89 23.07 15.92
N VAL A 197 10.54 22.32 15.02
CA VAL A 197 10.81 22.74 13.64
C VAL A 197 9.50 22.94 12.90
N SER A 198 8.58 21.98 12.99
CA SER A 198 7.27 22.08 12.31
C SER A 198 6.45 23.27 12.80
N ALA A 199 6.38 23.49 14.12
CA ALA A 199 5.66 24.62 14.70
C ALA A 199 6.32 25.97 14.36
N SER A 200 7.65 26.03 14.37
CA SER A 200 8.41 27.24 14.00
C SER A 200 8.17 27.61 12.54
N VAL A 201 8.22 26.63 11.63
CA VAL A 201 7.94 26.84 10.21
C VAL A 201 6.50 27.28 10.00
N ALA A 202 5.53 26.67 10.69
CA ALA A 202 4.14 27.11 10.63
C ALA A 202 3.98 28.59 11.03
N VAL A 203 4.65 29.02 12.11
CA VAL A 203 4.65 30.44 12.53
C VAL A 203 5.30 31.33 11.47
N LEU A 204 6.47 30.95 10.95
CA LEU A 204 7.19 31.73 9.94
C LEU A 204 6.37 31.91 8.67
N VAL A 205 5.74 30.85 8.17
CA VAL A 205 4.90 30.89 6.97
C VAL A 205 3.70 31.81 7.17
N ARG A 206 3.02 31.71 8.33
CA ARG A 206 1.89 32.58 8.68
C ARG A 206 2.27 34.06 8.76
N MET A 207 3.51 34.36 9.15
CA MET A 207 4.04 35.72 9.18
C MET A 207 4.42 36.26 7.79
N GLN A 208 4.69 35.39 6.82
CA GLN A 208 5.22 35.72 5.50
C GLN A 208 4.15 35.66 4.40
N VAL A 209 3.01 36.32 4.62
CA VAL A 209 1.86 36.29 3.69
C VAL A 209 2.23 36.72 2.27
N ARG A 210 3.13 37.71 2.11
CA ARG A 210 3.58 38.19 0.80
C ARG A 210 4.36 37.12 0.03
N LEU A 211 5.26 36.41 0.71
CA LEU A 211 6.04 35.33 0.10
C LEU A 211 5.14 34.18 -0.33
N MET A 212 4.18 33.80 0.53
CA MET A 212 3.22 32.74 0.20
C MET A 212 2.35 33.11 -0.99
N ARG A 213 1.92 34.37 -1.09
CA ARG A 213 1.19 34.86 -2.27
C ARG A 213 2.06 34.85 -3.53
N ALA A 214 3.36 35.18 -3.42
CA ALA A 214 4.28 35.08 -4.55
C ALA A 214 4.46 33.61 -5.01
N LEU A 215 4.62 32.67 -4.08
CA LEU A 215 4.69 31.23 -4.38
C LEU A 215 3.39 30.72 -5.03
N GLN A 216 2.24 31.10 -4.49
CA GLN A 216 0.94 30.77 -5.07
C GLN A 216 0.82 31.30 -6.50
N ASN A 217 1.25 32.54 -6.76
CA ASN A 217 1.25 33.12 -8.11
C ASN A 217 2.18 32.37 -9.06
N LEU A 218 3.37 31.96 -8.61
CA LEU A 218 4.31 31.16 -9.40
C LEU A 218 3.70 29.79 -9.77
N LEU A 219 3.14 29.07 -8.80
CA LEU A 219 2.49 27.79 -9.05
C LEU A 219 1.27 27.94 -9.95
N THR A 220 0.51 29.02 -9.79
CA THR A 220 -0.62 29.34 -10.67
C THR A 220 -0.15 29.65 -12.09
N LEU A 221 1.02 30.27 -12.27
CA LEU A 221 1.62 30.51 -13.59
C LEU A 221 2.00 29.20 -14.27
N ILE A 222 2.67 28.29 -13.53
CA ILE A 222 3.01 26.94 -14.04
C ILE A 222 1.74 26.18 -14.41
N ALA A 223 0.73 26.18 -13.54
CA ALA A 223 -0.57 25.56 -13.81
C ALA A 223 -1.28 26.17 -15.03
N THR A 224 -1.14 27.49 -15.24
CA THR A 224 -1.69 28.19 -16.41
C THR A 224 -1.06 27.69 -17.71
N GLY A 225 0.24 27.36 -17.71
CA GLY A 225 0.90 26.75 -18.86
C GLY A 225 0.54 25.27 -19.07
N LEU A 226 0.37 24.51 -17.97
CA LEU A 226 0.08 23.07 -18.04
C LEU A 226 -1.38 22.73 -18.38
N LEU A 227 -2.32 23.60 -18.01
CA LEU A 227 -3.76 23.33 -18.19
C LEU A 227 -4.16 23.09 -19.66
N PRO A 228 -3.73 23.88 -20.66
CA PRO A 228 -4.05 23.59 -22.06
C PRO A 228 -3.46 22.27 -22.55
N LEU A 229 -2.25 21.91 -22.09
CA LEU A 229 -1.65 20.62 -22.41
C LEU A 229 -2.49 19.46 -21.83
N MET A 230 -2.92 19.59 -20.57
CA MET A 230 -3.80 18.60 -19.93
C MET A 230 -5.17 18.51 -20.62
N ALA A 231 -5.73 19.65 -21.04
CA ALA A 231 -6.98 19.70 -21.78
C ALA A 231 -6.84 19.02 -23.17
N ALA A 232 -5.74 19.27 -23.88
CA ALA A 232 -5.44 18.61 -25.15
C ALA A 232 -5.28 17.10 -24.96
N LEU A 233 -4.52 16.66 -23.95
CA LEU A 233 -4.36 15.24 -23.61
C LEU A 233 -5.71 14.57 -23.35
N ALA A 234 -6.57 15.20 -22.55
CA ALA A 234 -7.91 14.70 -22.27
C ALA A 234 -8.71 14.53 -23.59
N LEU A 235 -8.81 15.59 -24.39
CA LEU A 235 -9.57 15.56 -25.65
C LEU A 235 -9.02 14.54 -26.66
N LEU A 236 -7.70 14.41 -26.77
CA LEU A 236 -7.07 13.40 -27.63
C LEU A 236 -7.39 11.99 -27.15
N PHE A 237 -7.31 11.74 -25.84
CA PHE A 237 -7.60 10.42 -25.28
C PHE A 237 -9.05 10.00 -25.53
N ILE A 238 -10.01 10.86 -25.23
CA ILE A 238 -11.43 10.53 -25.44
C ILE A 238 -11.77 10.42 -26.93
N GLY A 239 -11.11 11.20 -27.79
CA GLY A 239 -11.27 11.12 -29.25
C GLY A 239 -10.65 9.87 -29.88
N ALA A 240 -9.57 9.34 -29.31
CA ALA A 240 -8.93 8.11 -29.77
C ALA A 240 -9.67 6.84 -29.31
N LEU A 241 -10.40 6.91 -28.20
CA LEU A 241 -11.05 5.77 -27.56
C LEU A 241 -12.02 4.99 -28.47
N PRO A 242 -12.88 5.64 -29.29
CA PRO A 242 -13.76 4.93 -30.24
C PRO A 242 -13.02 4.13 -31.31
N VAL A 243 -11.79 4.52 -31.68
CA VAL A 243 -11.00 3.88 -32.73
C VAL A 243 -10.18 2.72 -32.18
N MET A 244 -9.59 2.88 -30.99
CA MET A 244 -8.68 1.89 -30.40
C MET A 244 -9.41 0.76 -29.66
N GLY A 245 -10.66 0.98 -29.27
CA GLY A 245 -11.44 0.04 -28.47
C GLY A 245 -10.95 -0.05 -27.02
N PHE A 246 -11.79 -0.64 -26.15
CA PHE A 246 -11.49 -0.78 -24.72
C PHE A 246 -10.44 -1.86 -24.42
N GLU A 247 -10.16 -2.77 -25.37
CA GLU A 247 -9.22 -3.89 -25.19
C GLU A 247 -7.75 -3.46 -25.24
N ALA A 248 -7.44 -2.28 -25.79
CA ALA A 248 -6.08 -1.75 -25.89
C ALA A 248 -5.49 -1.30 -24.54
N ILE A 249 -6.31 -1.21 -23.48
CA ILE A 249 -5.85 -0.76 -22.16
C ILE A 249 -5.17 -1.92 -21.44
N SER A 250 -3.84 -1.84 -21.30
CA SER A 250 -3.00 -2.95 -20.82
C SER A 250 -3.49 -3.55 -19.48
N ALA A 251 -3.33 -4.87 -19.34
CA ALA A 251 -3.67 -5.59 -18.12
C ALA A 251 -2.85 -5.17 -16.88
N ARG A 252 -1.71 -4.46 -17.06
CA ARG A 252 -0.77 -4.10 -15.99
C ARG A 252 -1.06 -2.76 -15.32
N ILE A 253 -1.75 -1.84 -16.00
CA ILE A 253 -2.02 -0.49 -15.47
C ILE A 253 -3.51 -0.34 -15.21
N SER A 254 -3.88 0.19 -14.03
CA SER A 254 -5.29 0.42 -13.71
C SER A 254 -5.88 1.50 -14.61
N ALA A 255 -6.66 1.09 -15.60
CA ALA A 255 -7.45 1.96 -16.47
C ALA A 255 -8.25 2.99 -15.66
N ALA A 256 -8.96 2.51 -14.63
CA ALA A 256 -9.74 3.36 -13.73
C ALA A 256 -8.86 4.38 -12.99
N GLY A 257 -7.70 3.95 -12.51
CA GLY A 257 -6.74 4.84 -11.83
C GLY A 257 -6.28 5.97 -12.73
N LEU A 258 -5.90 5.68 -13.99
CA LEU A 258 -5.47 6.69 -14.95
C LEU A 258 -6.59 7.66 -15.34
N LEU A 259 -7.79 7.15 -15.61
CA LEU A 259 -8.95 7.96 -15.99
C LEU A 259 -9.35 8.92 -14.86
N THR A 260 -9.42 8.42 -13.62
CA THR A 260 -9.74 9.23 -12.45
C THR A 260 -8.62 10.23 -12.16
N ALA A 261 -7.36 9.84 -12.31
CA ALA A 261 -6.22 10.76 -12.16
C ALA A 261 -6.24 11.88 -13.20
N LEU A 262 -6.50 11.57 -14.47
CA LEU A 262 -6.65 12.55 -15.54
C LEU A 262 -7.76 13.56 -15.23
N ALA A 263 -8.93 13.08 -14.76
CA ALA A 263 -10.03 13.94 -14.36
C ALA A 263 -9.65 14.85 -13.19
N LEU A 264 -9.07 14.29 -12.12
CA LEU A 264 -8.69 15.05 -10.93
C LEU A 264 -7.60 16.07 -11.22
N LEU A 265 -6.58 15.72 -12.00
CA LEU A 265 -5.51 16.64 -12.40
C LEU A 265 -6.06 17.79 -13.25
N LEU A 266 -6.95 17.50 -14.21
CA LEU A 266 -7.60 18.54 -15.00
C LEU A 266 -8.44 19.47 -14.11
N LEU A 267 -9.26 18.92 -13.22
CA LEU A 267 -10.10 19.69 -12.29
C LEU A 267 -9.28 20.53 -11.30
N LEU A 268 -8.18 19.98 -10.80
CA LEU A 268 -7.23 20.68 -9.93
C LEU A 268 -6.61 21.86 -10.68
N LEU A 269 -6.07 21.63 -11.88
CA LEU A 269 -5.47 22.68 -12.70
C LEU A 269 -6.48 23.78 -13.05
N VAL A 270 -7.70 23.42 -13.45
CA VAL A 270 -8.76 24.42 -13.74
C VAL A 270 -9.09 25.23 -12.49
N THR A 271 -9.18 24.59 -11.33
CA THR A 271 -9.49 25.28 -10.05
C THR A 271 -8.40 26.25 -9.63
N ILE A 272 -7.13 25.91 -9.89
CA ILE A 272 -5.98 26.80 -9.64
C ILE A 272 -5.97 27.98 -10.63
N VAL A 273 -6.15 27.70 -11.92
CA VAL A 273 -6.05 28.71 -12.98
C VAL A 273 -7.25 29.66 -12.97
N TRP A 274 -8.46 29.15 -12.73
CA TRP A 274 -9.73 29.88 -12.71
C TRP A 274 -10.15 30.29 -11.30
N HIS A 275 -9.19 30.80 -10.53
CA HIS A 275 -9.33 31.19 -9.13
C HIS A 275 -10.32 32.37 -8.91
N PRO A 276 -10.81 32.59 -7.67
CA PRO A 276 -11.86 33.57 -7.36
C PRO A 276 -11.55 35.01 -7.82
N GLN A 277 -10.28 35.42 -7.78
CA GLN A 277 -9.85 36.77 -8.15
C GLN A 277 -9.67 36.97 -9.66
N ARG A 278 -9.80 35.91 -10.48
CA ARG A 278 -9.69 35.96 -11.95
C ARG A 278 -11.02 35.56 -12.59
N GLN A 279 -11.76 36.53 -13.13
CA GLN A 279 -13.11 36.29 -13.68
C GLN A 279 -13.11 35.42 -14.97
N THR A 280 -12.08 35.57 -15.81
CA THR A 280 -11.97 34.89 -17.10
C THR A 280 -10.67 34.11 -17.23
N LEU A 281 -10.69 33.01 -17.99
CA LEU A 281 -9.48 32.24 -18.29
C LEU A 281 -8.48 33.10 -19.10
N PRO A 282 -7.16 33.01 -18.82
CA PRO A 282 -6.13 33.87 -19.40
C PRO A 282 -5.66 33.36 -20.77
N TYR A 283 -6.59 32.92 -21.63
CA TYR A 283 -6.28 32.27 -22.90
C TYR A 283 -6.95 32.98 -24.07
N TYR A 284 -6.29 32.95 -25.23
CA TYR A 284 -6.93 33.33 -26.50
C TYR A 284 -8.04 32.34 -26.88
N ALA A 285 -8.89 32.74 -27.83
CA ALA A 285 -10.17 32.07 -28.10
C ALA A 285 -10.07 30.56 -28.34
N LEU A 286 -9.06 30.08 -29.09
CA LEU A 286 -8.90 28.65 -29.39
C LEU A 286 -8.58 27.82 -28.14
N LEU A 287 -7.56 28.20 -27.37
CA LEU A 287 -7.18 27.49 -26.14
C LEU A 287 -8.29 27.58 -25.08
N ASN A 288 -8.95 28.73 -24.97
CA ASN A 288 -10.10 28.89 -24.08
C ASN A 288 -11.25 27.94 -24.47
N GLY A 289 -11.55 27.83 -25.77
CA GLY A 289 -12.51 26.88 -26.31
C GLY A 289 -12.15 25.43 -25.99
N MET A 290 -10.88 25.06 -26.23
CA MET A 290 -10.34 23.73 -25.93
C MET A 290 -10.45 23.37 -24.45
N VAL A 291 -10.05 24.27 -23.55
CA VAL A 291 -10.15 24.05 -22.08
C VAL A 291 -11.60 23.91 -21.66
N ARG A 292 -12.51 24.75 -22.16
CA ARG A 292 -13.94 24.66 -21.87
C ARG A 292 -14.56 23.36 -22.38
N LEU A 293 -14.16 22.91 -23.57
CA LEU A 293 -14.59 21.62 -24.13
C LEU A 293 -14.09 20.46 -23.26
N ALA A 294 -12.83 20.50 -22.83
CA ALA A 294 -12.27 19.49 -21.94
C ALA A 294 -13.03 19.44 -20.59
N ILE A 295 -13.38 20.60 -20.02
CA ILE A 295 -14.22 20.68 -18.81
C ILE A 295 -15.63 20.14 -19.05
N ALA A 296 -16.23 20.39 -20.21
CA ALA A 296 -17.55 19.85 -20.54
C ALA A 296 -17.52 18.31 -20.63
N ILE A 297 -16.42 17.73 -21.12
CA ILE A 297 -16.25 16.28 -21.29
C ILE A 297 -15.74 15.60 -20.02
N VAL A 298 -15.18 16.34 -19.05
CA VAL A 298 -14.53 15.76 -17.86
C VAL A 298 -15.37 14.74 -17.07
N PRO A 299 -16.72 14.77 -17.01
CA PRO A 299 -17.50 13.72 -16.36
C PRO A 299 -17.39 12.34 -17.02
N ALA A 300 -17.04 12.27 -18.30
CA ALA A 300 -16.91 10.99 -19.01
C ALA A 300 -15.80 10.11 -18.38
N TYR A 301 -14.68 10.69 -17.94
CA TYR A 301 -13.58 9.92 -17.35
C TYR A 301 -13.95 9.18 -16.07
N PRO A 302 -14.51 9.82 -15.01
CA PRO A 302 -14.93 9.09 -13.82
C PRO A 302 -16.10 8.14 -14.09
N VAL A 303 -16.96 8.38 -15.08
CA VAL A 303 -17.99 7.41 -15.49
C VAL A 303 -17.34 6.15 -16.08
N LEU A 304 -16.39 6.30 -17.00
CA LEU A 304 -15.64 5.19 -17.59
C LEU A 304 -14.77 4.47 -16.53
N ALA A 305 -14.18 5.21 -15.60
CA ALA A 305 -13.44 4.64 -14.48
C ALA A 305 -14.36 3.82 -13.56
N GLY A 306 -15.56 4.33 -13.26
CA GLY A 306 -16.59 3.63 -12.50
C GLY A 306 -17.02 2.35 -13.19
N TRP A 307 -17.20 2.36 -14.51
CA TRP A 307 -17.49 1.17 -15.30
C TRP A 307 -16.35 0.14 -15.24
N ALA A 308 -15.09 0.58 -15.38
CA ALA A 308 -13.93 -0.30 -15.27
C ALA A 308 -13.78 -0.91 -13.86
N LEU A 309 -14.05 -0.13 -12.81
CA LEU A 309 -14.09 -0.62 -11.43
C LEU A 309 -15.21 -1.64 -11.24
N TRP A 310 -16.41 -1.36 -11.76
CA TRP A 310 -17.54 -2.28 -11.70
C TRP A 310 -17.21 -3.63 -12.32
N LEU A 311 -16.61 -3.66 -13.52
CA LEU A 311 -16.17 -4.89 -14.15
C LEU A 311 -15.19 -5.67 -13.26
N ARG A 312 -14.20 -5.01 -12.67
CA ARG A 312 -13.22 -5.67 -11.77
C ARG A 312 -13.86 -6.16 -10.48
N ILE A 313 -14.79 -5.43 -9.90
CA ILE A 313 -15.53 -5.83 -8.70
C ILE A 313 -16.41 -7.05 -9.00
N SER A 314 -17.10 -7.06 -10.15
CA SER A 314 -17.89 -8.23 -10.56
C SER A 314 -17.02 -9.47 -10.77
N GLN A 315 -15.86 -9.31 -11.44
CA GLN A 315 -14.95 -10.41 -11.77
C GLN A 315 -14.17 -10.94 -10.57
N TYR A 316 -13.66 -10.07 -9.69
CA TYR A 316 -12.72 -10.44 -8.63
C TYR A 316 -13.21 -10.17 -7.21
N GLY A 317 -14.37 -9.52 -7.04
CA GLY A 317 -14.90 -9.11 -5.74
C GLY A 317 -14.35 -7.77 -5.26
N TRP A 318 -14.80 -7.35 -4.09
CA TRP A 318 -14.26 -6.15 -3.45
C TRP A 318 -12.85 -6.38 -2.92
N SER A 319 -12.02 -5.34 -3.02
CA SER A 319 -10.72 -5.24 -2.34
C SER A 319 -10.58 -3.84 -1.74
N PRO A 320 -9.68 -3.60 -0.76
CA PRO A 320 -9.48 -2.28 -0.20
C PRO A 320 -9.16 -1.23 -1.28
N GLU A 321 -8.30 -1.58 -2.24
CA GLU A 321 -7.89 -0.71 -3.35
C GLU A 321 -9.06 -0.35 -4.26
N ARG A 322 -9.97 -1.31 -4.52
CA ARG A 322 -11.18 -1.07 -5.33
C ARG A 322 -12.17 -0.18 -4.60
N LEU A 323 -12.31 -0.34 -3.27
CA LEU A 323 -13.15 0.55 -2.47
C LEU A 323 -12.61 1.98 -2.50
N TYR A 324 -11.30 2.17 -2.26
CA TYR A 324 -10.67 3.49 -2.40
C TYR A 324 -10.87 4.05 -3.81
N GLY A 325 -10.68 3.23 -4.84
CA GLY A 325 -10.92 3.62 -6.23
C GLY A 325 -12.35 4.10 -6.48
N VAL A 326 -13.36 3.41 -5.96
CA VAL A 326 -14.78 3.80 -6.07
C VAL A 326 -15.04 5.13 -5.36
N LEU A 327 -14.55 5.29 -4.13
CA LEU A 327 -14.77 6.50 -3.34
C LEU A 327 -14.09 7.73 -3.96
N ILE A 328 -12.85 7.58 -4.44
CA ILE A 328 -12.13 8.64 -5.16
C ILE A 328 -12.84 8.98 -6.47
N THR A 329 -13.29 7.96 -7.22
CA THR A 329 -14.03 8.15 -8.48
C THR A 329 -15.37 8.86 -8.25
N LEU A 330 -16.07 8.58 -7.14
CA LEU A 330 -17.29 9.27 -6.74
C LEU A 330 -17.04 10.76 -6.47
N VAL A 331 -15.99 11.10 -5.70
CA VAL A 331 -15.59 12.50 -5.45
C VAL A 331 -15.23 13.20 -6.76
N ALA A 332 -14.46 12.53 -7.62
CA ALA A 332 -14.08 13.04 -8.93
C ALA A 332 -15.32 13.28 -9.81
N LEU A 333 -16.29 12.38 -9.80
CA LEU A 333 -17.53 12.50 -10.56
C LEU A 333 -18.36 13.70 -10.12
N VAL A 334 -18.57 13.88 -8.81
CA VAL A 334 -19.34 15.02 -8.26
C VAL A 334 -18.67 16.35 -8.65
N TRP A 335 -17.33 16.42 -8.53
CA TRP A 335 -16.58 17.60 -8.94
C TRP A 335 -16.67 17.85 -10.44
N ALA A 336 -16.47 16.81 -11.25
CA ALA A 336 -16.54 16.84 -12.70
C ALA A 336 -17.89 17.33 -13.20
N VAL A 337 -18.98 16.76 -12.68
CA VAL A 337 -20.36 17.14 -13.05
C VAL A 337 -20.63 18.59 -12.67
N GLY A 338 -20.25 19.03 -11.46
CA GLY A 338 -20.41 20.42 -11.05
C GLY A 338 -19.67 21.41 -11.97
N PHE A 339 -18.46 21.05 -12.42
CA PHE A 339 -17.68 21.87 -13.34
C PHE A 339 -18.25 21.84 -14.76
N CYS A 340 -18.68 20.69 -15.26
CA CYS A 340 -19.37 20.56 -16.54
C CYS A 340 -20.63 21.45 -16.58
N ILE A 341 -21.48 21.35 -15.56
CA ILE A 341 -22.70 22.18 -15.45
C ILE A 341 -22.34 23.67 -15.45
N SER A 342 -21.27 24.05 -14.75
CA SER A 342 -20.86 25.46 -14.68
C SER A 342 -20.47 26.03 -16.04
N VAL A 343 -19.83 25.25 -16.90
CA VAL A 343 -19.40 25.66 -18.25
C VAL A 343 -20.51 25.53 -19.28
N VAL A 344 -21.35 24.50 -19.20
CA VAL A 344 -22.40 24.22 -20.21
C VAL A 344 -23.64 25.10 -19.97
N PHE A 345 -24.16 25.14 -18.75
CA PHE A 345 -25.44 25.78 -18.43
C PHE A 345 -25.26 27.18 -17.81
N CYS A 346 -24.20 27.40 -17.04
CA CYS A 346 -24.00 28.67 -16.32
C CYS A 346 -22.93 29.57 -16.96
N ARG A 347 -22.81 29.62 -18.30
CA ARG A 347 -21.69 30.28 -19.02
C ARG A 347 -21.28 31.67 -18.49
N ARG A 348 -22.24 32.53 -18.11
CA ARG A 348 -22.00 33.89 -17.56
C ARG A 348 -21.70 33.93 -16.06
N GLN A 349 -22.04 32.87 -15.32
CA GLN A 349 -21.94 32.78 -13.86
C GLN A 349 -21.23 31.50 -13.40
N ALA A 350 -20.38 30.91 -14.24
CA ALA A 350 -19.74 29.61 -14.00
C ALA A 350 -19.03 29.57 -12.64
N GLN A 351 -18.33 30.65 -12.29
CA GLN A 351 -17.62 30.79 -11.01
C GLN A 351 -18.54 30.78 -9.79
N LYS A 352 -19.80 31.23 -9.90
CA LYS A 352 -20.73 31.16 -8.76
C LYS A 352 -21.08 29.72 -8.42
N LEU A 353 -21.27 28.87 -9.43
CA LEU A 353 -21.50 27.44 -9.20
C LEU A 353 -20.23 26.75 -8.68
N GLN A 354 -19.07 27.05 -9.27
CA GLN A 354 -17.77 26.52 -8.82
C GLN A 354 -17.48 26.86 -7.35
N ALA A 355 -17.84 28.08 -6.94
CA ALA A 355 -17.71 28.56 -5.56
C ALA A 355 -18.49 27.71 -4.53
N SER A 356 -19.56 27.03 -4.96
CA SER A 356 -20.31 26.08 -4.12
C SER A 356 -19.83 24.64 -4.30
N VAL A 357 -19.49 24.25 -5.54
CA VAL A 357 -19.06 22.87 -5.86
C VAL A 357 -17.76 22.52 -5.14
N ILE A 358 -16.75 23.39 -5.13
CA ILE A 358 -15.44 23.06 -4.55
C ILE A 358 -15.54 22.76 -3.04
N PRO A 359 -16.14 23.63 -2.19
CA PRO A 359 -16.32 23.32 -0.78
C PRO A 359 -17.19 22.08 -0.54
N LEU A 360 -18.24 21.87 -1.35
CA LEU A 360 -19.12 20.71 -1.23
C LEU A 360 -18.40 19.39 -1.53
N THR A 361 -17.60 19.36 -2.61
CA THR A 361 -16.76 18.22 -2.95
C THR A 361 -15.72 17.96 -1.85
N GLY A 362 -15.10 19.02 -1.30
CA GLY A 362 -14.18 18.90 -0.18
C GLY A 362 -14.84 18.32 1.07
N LEU A 363 -16.08 18.71 1.37
CA LEU A 363 -16.87 18.16 2.47
C LEU A 363 -17.23 16.69 2.22
N LEU A 364 -17.65 16.33 1.00
CA LEU A 364 -17.90 14.94 0.62
C LEU A 364 -16.65 14.08 0.82
N ALA A 365 -15.49 14.54 0.34
CA ALA A 365 -14.22 13.86 0.52
C ALA A 365 -13.88 13.68 2.02
N LEU A 366 -14.08 14.73 2.84
CA LEU A 366 -13.87 14.66 4.29
C LEU A 366 -14.78 13.63 4.95
N ILE A 367 -16.08 13.59 4.59
CA ILE A 367 -17.05 12.62 5.12
C ILE A 367 -16.63 11.19 4.74
N LEU A 368 -16.26 10.95 3.49
CA LEU A 368 -15.83 9.62 3.03
C LEU A 368 -14.55 9.16 3.73
N LEU A 369 -13.57 10.06 3.89
CA LEU A 369 -12.36 9.78 4.65
C LEU A 369 -12.69 9.40 6.10
N ILE A 370 -13.63 10.11 6.74
CA ILE A 370 -14.07 9.75 8.10
C ILE A 370 -14.70 8.36 8.11
N LEU A 371 -15.63 8.09 7.18
CA LEU A 371 -16.39 6.83 7.13
C LEU A 371 -15.50 5.60 6.88
N ILE A 372 -14.40 5.72 6.13
CA ILE A 372 -13.42 4.63 5.91
C ILE A 372 -12.80 4.16 7.24
N HIS A 373 -12.64 5.07 8.19
CA HIS A 373 -12.12 4.78 9.53
C HIS A 373 -13.22 4.46 10.55
N THR A 374 -14.37 3.95 10.08
CA THR A 374 -15.50 3.50 10.89
C THR A 374 -16.03 2.15 10.39
N PRO A 375 -16.92 1.45 11.13
CA PRO A 375 -17.53 0.20 10.66
C PRO A 375 -18.29 0.31 9.34
N VAL A 376 -18.71 1.52 8.95
CA VAL A 376 -19.58 1.76 7.79
C VAL A 376 -18.86 1.44 6.49
N LEU A 377 -17.69 2.04 6.25
CA LEU A 377 -16.88 1.84 5.05
C LEU A 377 -15.53 1.17 5.35
N ASP A 378 -15.49 0.27 6.33
CA ASP A 378 -14.28 -0.50 6.66
C ASP A 378 -13.82 -1.32 5.43
N PRO A 379 -12.66 -0.97 4.83
CA PRO A 379 -12.17 -1.63 3.62
C PRO A 379 -11.88 -3.11 3.81
N TRP A 380 -11.39 -3.50 4.99
CA TRP A 380 -11.04 -4.88 5.29
C TRP A 380 -12.28 -5.73 5.50
N ARG A 381 -13.27 -5.21 6.22
CA ARG A 381 -14.57 -5.88 6.38
C ARG A 381 -15.24 -6.14 5.03
N ILE A 382 -15.39 -5.12 4.20
CA ILE A 382 -16.06 -5.23 2.89
C ILE A 382 -15.32 -6.23 1.98
N SER A 383 -13.98 -6.17 1.98
CA SER A 383 -13.14 -7.07 1.19
C SER A 383 -13.27 -8.54 1.63
N VAL A 384 -13.14 -8.81 2.94
CA VAL A 384 -13.25 -10.17 3.50
C VAL A 384 -14.65 -10.74 3.31
N GLU A 385 -15.70 -9.96 3.60
CA GLU A 385 -17.09 -10.39 3.39
C GLU A 385 -17.34 -10.70 1.91
N SER A 386 -16.88 -9.86 0.98
CA SER A 386 -17.02 -10.13 -0.45
C SER A 386 -16.25 -11.37 -0.91
N HIS A 387 -15.06 -11.62 -0.36
CA HIS A 387 -14.24 -12.79 -0.72
C HIS A 387 -14.87 -14.08 -0.21
N MET A 388 -15.31 -14.09 1.05
CA MET A 388 -15.98 -15.25 1.66
C MET A 388 -17.36 -15.53 1.04
N ALA A 389 -18.15 -14.49 0.73
CA ALA A 389 -19.42 -14.67 0.03
C ALA A 389 -19.25 -15.36 -1.33
N ARG A 390 -18.21 -15.01 -2.09
CA ARG A 390 -17.92 -15.67 -3.37
C ARG A 390 -17.55 -17.15 -3.22
N TYR A 391 -16.88 -17.52 -2.13
CA TYR A 391 -16.60 -18.92 -1.81
C TYR A 391 -17.88 -19.68 -1.49
N HIS A 392 -18.72 -19.12 -0.61
CA HIS A 392 -20.00 -19.74 -0.24
C HIS A 392 -21.01 -19.81 -1.39
N ASP A 393 -20.98 -18.85 -2.31
CA ASP A 393 -21.78 -18.84 -3.53
C ASP A 393 -21.24 -19.80 -4.62
N GLY A 394 -20.12 -20.49 -4.38
CA GLY A 394 -19.50 -21.41 -5.34
C GLY A 394 -18.86 -20.72 -6.56
N ARG A 395 -18.66 -19.38 -6.51
CA ARG A 395 -17.99 -18.63 -7.59
C ARG A 395 -16.47 -18.80 -7.58
N ILE A 396 -15.92 -19.19 -6.42
CA ILE A 396 -14.52 -19.59 -6.26
C ILE A 396 -14.47 -20.89 -5.46
N ASN A 397 -13.49 -21.73 -5.75
CA ASN A 397 -13.29 -23.03 -5.08
C ASN A 397 -12.34 -22.89 -3.86
N ALA A 398 -12.23 -23.96 -3.06
CA ALA A 398 -11.42 -23.98 -1.83
C ALA A 398 -9.93 -23.67 -2.03
N ASP A 399 -9.37 -24.05 -3.18
CA ASP A 399 -8.00 -23.75 -3.62
C ASP A 399 -7.80 -22.27 -3.98
N GLN A 400 -8.85 -21.60 -4.47
CA GLN A 400 -8.83 -20.19 -4.87
C GLN A 400 -9.05 -19.23 -3.70
N VAL A 401 -9.40 -19.72 -2.51
CA VAL A 401 -9.51 -18.88 -1.31
C VAL A 401 -8.12 -18.34 -0.92
N SER A 402 -7.89 -17.05 -1.05
CA SER A 402 -6.60 -16.45 -0.70
C SER A 402 -6.40 -16.35 0.82
N LEU A 403 -5.69 -17.32 1.41
CA LEU A 403 -5.30 -17.29 2.83
C LEU A 403 -4.34 -16.14 3.14
N TYR A 404 -3.49 -15.75 2.18
CA TYR A 404 -2.60 -14.60 2.31
C TYR A 404 -3.39 -13.28 2.50
N MET A 405 -4.44 -13.07 1.70
CA MET A 405 -5.30 -11.89 1.85
C MET A 405 -6.02 -11.91 3.21
N LEU A 406 -6.53 -13.07 3.64
CA LEU A 406 -7.18 -13.19 4.95
C LEU A 406 -6.19 -12.97 6.10
N SER A 407 -4.96 -13.48 6.02
CA SER A 407 -3.96 -13.25 7.07
C SER A 407 -3.56 -11.79 7.24
N ASN A 408 -3.66 -11.00 6.17
CA ASN A 408 -3.23 -9.60 6.15
C ASN A 408 -4.41 -8.63 6.35
N SER A 409 -5.65 -9.14 6.49
CA SER A 409 -6.87 -8.34 6.70
C SER A 409 -7.23 -8.14 8.18
N GLY A 410 -6.23 -8.29 9.07
CA GLY A 410 -6.35 -8.12 10.50
C GLY A 410 -7.42 -9.00 11.13
N ARG A 411 -8.18 -8.43 12.06
CA ARG A 411 -9.19 -9.16 12.83
C ARG A 411 -10.24 -9.82 11.93
N LYS A 412 -10.74 -9.12 10.91
CA LYS A 412 -11.79 -9.64 10.03
C LYS A 412 -11.33 -10.84 9.22
N GLY A 413 -10.10 -10.78 8.72
CA GLY A 413 -9.50 -11.92 8.02
C GLY A 413 -9.24 -13.12 8.95
N ARG A 414 -8.84 -12.87 10.21
CA ARG A 414 -8.72 -13.93 11.22
C ARG A 414 -10.06 -14.60 11.55
N GLU A 415 -11.12 -13.81 11.74
CA GLU A 415 -12.48 -14.32 11.96
C GLU A 415 -12.92 -15.22 10.77
N ALA A 416 -12.67 -14.80 9.53
CA ALA A 416 -12.94 -15.61 8.34
C ALA A 416 -12.11 -16.92 8.32
N MET A 417 -10.82 -16.88 8.65
CA MET A 417 -9.99 -18.08 8.76
C MET A 417 -10.50 -19.04 9.85
N GLN A 418 -11.02 -18.54 10.97
CA GLN A 418 -11.63 -19.38 12.00
C GLN A 418 -12.88 -20.09 11.48
N THR A 419 -13.70 -19.42 10.65
CA THR A 419 -14.87 -20.07 10.03
C THR A 419 -14.48 -21.20 9.08
N LEU A 420 -13.36 -21.05 8.34
CA LEU A 420 -12.85 -22.07 7.41
C LEU A 420 -12.42 -23.37 8.11
N GLN A 421 -12.13 -23.34 9.42
CA GLN A 421 -11.78 -24.55 10.18
C GLN A 421 -12.91 -25.59 10.22
N TYR A 422 -14.15 -25.14 10.08
CA TYR A 422 -15.34 -25.99 10.13
C TYR A 422 -15.91 -26.29 8.74
N ASP A 423 -15.29 -25.76 7.68
CA ASP A 423 -15.72 -25.97 6.31
C ASP A 423 -15.16 -27.29 5.75
N ARG A 424 -16.05 -28.23 5.42
CA ARG A 424 -15.65 -29.57 4.97
C ARG A 424 -14.92 -29.56 3.63
N GLN A 425 -15.28 -28.66 2.72
CA GLN A 425 -14.68 -28.60 1.38
C GLN A 425 -13.28 -27.98 1.47
N PHE A 426 -13.13 -26.93 2.26
CA PHE A 426 -11.84 -26.28 2.50
C PHE A 426 -10.84 -27.20 3.21
N MET A 427 -11.32 -27.92 4.22
CA MET A 427 -10.50 -28.80 5.06
C MET A 427 -10.22 -30.17 4.45
N ALA A 428 -10.76 -30.46 3.26
CA ALA A 428 -10.52 -31.73 2.56
C ALA A 428 -9.06 -31.87 2.06
N GLU A 429 -8.35 -30.76 1.85
CA GLU A 429 -6.97 -30.76 1.37
C GLU A 429 -5.95 -30.61 2.52
N PRO A 430 -5.08 -31.61 2.78
CA PRO A 430 -4.12 -31.56 3.89
C PRO A 430 -3.11 -30.40 3.81
N LYS A 431 -2.84 -29.89 2.60
CA LYS A 431 -2.02 -28.68 2.42
C LYS A 431 -2.72 -27.44 3.00
N ARG A 432 -3.99 -27.24 2.64
CA ARG A 432 -4.81 -26.10 3.07
C ARG A 432 -5.07 -26.09 4.57
N GLN A 433 -5.30 -27.28 5.12
CA GLN A 433 -5.42 -27.46 6.57
C GLN A 433 -4.15 -26.99 7.31
N ARG A 434 -2.97 -27.40 6.83
CA ARG A 434 -1.69 -27.00 7.42
C ARG A 434 -1.44 -25.49 7.28
N GLU A 435 -1.71 -24.91 6.12
CA GLU A 435 -1.60 -23.45 5.90
C GLU A 435 -2.53 -22.67 6.82
N LEU A 436 -3.78 -23.10 7.00
CA LEU A 436 -4.76 -22.42 7.83
C LEU A 436 -4.37 -22.43 9.31
N TYR A 437 -4.05 -23.59 9.86
CA TYR A 437 -3.54 -23.69 11.25
C TYR A 437 -2.19 -23.00 11.41
N GLY A 438 -1.38 -23.04 10.34
CA GLY A 438 -0.29 -22.12 10.00
C GLY A 438 -0.48 -20.71 10.54
N LEU A 439 -1.36 -20.02 9.84
CA LEU A 439 -1.65 -18.62 10.02
C LEU A 439 -2.39 -18.32 11.33
N LEU A 440 -3.28 -19.22 11.78
CA LEU A 440 -4.07 -19.01 13.00
C LEU A 440 -3.27 -19.16 14.30
N SER A 441 -2.22 -19.98 14.30
CA SER A 441 -1.34 -20.15 15.47
C SER A 441 -0.32 -19.01 15.64
N GLY A 442 -0.32 -18.01 14.75
CA GLY A 442 0.64 -16.90 14.78
C GLY A 442 2.05 -17.30 14.35
N ASN A 443 2.23 -18.54 13.89
CA ASN A 443 3.51 -19.08 13.44
C ASN A 443 3.53 -19.05 11.91
N ARG A 444 3.51 -17.83 11.32
CA ARG A 444 3.53 -17.62 9.84
C ARG A 444 4.70 -18.37 9.18
N ASP A 445 5.84 -18.47 9.88
CA ASP A 445 7.05 -19.18 9.42
C ASP A 445 7.16 -20.65 9.88
N GLY A 446 6.27 -21.12 10.76
CA GLY A 446 6.52 -22.38 11.46
C GLY A 446 5.32 -23.28 11.70
N ALA A 447 4.08 -22.84 11.50
CA ALA A 447 2.98 -23.78 11.57
C ALA A 447 2.89 -24.50 10.22
N GLY A 448 3.25 -25.78 10.29
CA GLY A 448 3.56 -26.58 9.13
C GLY A 448 5.03 -26.58 8.73
N LYS A 449 5.99 -26.33 9.64
CA LYS A 449 7.37 -26.80 9.41
C LYS A 449 7.29 -28.29 9.16
N MET A 450 7.36 -28.64 7.88
CA MET A 450 7.45 -30.01 7.45
C MET A 450 8.60 -30.59 8.25
N THR A 451 8.37 -31.68 8.97
CA THR A 451 9.48 -32.40 9.59
C THR A 451 9.95 -33.44 8.58
N ALA A 452 11.21 -33.85 8.66
CA ALA A 452 11.70 -34.97 7.86
C ALA A 452 10.76 -36.20 7.94
N GLY A 453 10.17 -36.48 9.12
CA GLY A 453 9.22 -37.59 9.31
C GLY A 453 7.81 -37.32 8.74
N MET A 454 7.37 -36.07 8.64
CA MET A 454 6.13 -35.72 7.93
C MET A 454 6.34 -35.78 6.41
N LEU A 455 7.49 -35.31 5.93
CA LEU A 455 7.87 -35.36 4.52
C LEU A 455 7.96 -36.81 4.06
N GLU A 456 8.63 -37.67 4.83
CA GLU A 456 8.73 -39.11 4.56
C GLU A 456 7.34 -39.75 4.34
N LYS A 457 6.33 -39.36 5.12
CA LYS A 457 4.97 -39.90 5.00
C LYS A 457 4.26 -39.48 3.71
N GLN A 458 4.75 -38.50 2.96
CA GLN A 458 4.17 -38.05 1.69
C GLN A 458 4.66 -38.86 0.49
N PHE A 459 5.77 -39.60 0.63
CA PHE A 459 6.35 -40.38 -0.45
C PHE A 459 5.92 -41.84 -0.40
N THR A 460 5.94 -42.46 -1.57
CA THR A 460 5.87 -43.91 -1.71
C THR A 460 7.21 -44.41 -2.24
N LEU A 461 7.70 -45.55 -1.73
CA LEU A 461 8.96 -46.14 -2.16
C LEU A 461 8.70 -47.12 -3.32
N ALA A 462 9.56 -47.10 -4.34
CA ALA A 462 9.51 -48.07 -5.42
C ALA A 462 9.90 -49.48 -4.94
N PRO A 463 9.41 -50.56 -5.57
CA PRO A 463 9.81 -51.92 -5.25
C PRO A 463 11.34 -52.07 -5.33
N GLY A 464 11.95 -52.71 -4.32
CA GLY A 464 13.40 -52.90 -4.24
C GLY A 464 14.20 -51.71 -3.70
N THR A 465 13.55 -50.58 -3.41
CA THR A 465 14.20 -49.41 -2.78
C THR A 465 14.23 -49.57 -1.26
N SER A 466 15.44 -49.60 -0.68
CA SER A 466 15.60 -49.59 0.78
C SER A 466 15.12 -48.26 1.38
N ARG A 467 14.59 -48.29 2.60
CA ARG A 467 14.15 -47.08 3.30
C ARG A 467 15.34 -46.10 3.43
N PRO A 468 15.23 -44.86 2.91
CA PRO A 468 16.31 -43.89 3.01
C PRO A 468 16.63 -43.53 4.46
N ASP A 469 17.87 -43.11 4.70
CA ASP A 469 18.31 -42.64 6.00
C ASP A 469 17.68 -41.28 6.35
N LYS A 470 17.79 -40.89 7.62
CA LYS A 470 17.27 -39.59 8.08
C LYS A 470 17.96 -38.40 7.42
N GLY A 471 19.20 -38.57 6.96
CA GLY A 471 19.99 -37.54 6.29
C GLY A 471 19.34 -37.07 4.99
N LEU A 472 18.81 -37.99 4.17
CA LEU A 472 18.13 -37.64 2.92
C LEU A 472 16.92 -36.75 3.18
N TRP A 473 16.05 -37.17 4.11
CA TRP A 473 14.82 -36.43 4.42
C TRP A 473 15.10 -35.02 4.98
N GLN A 474 16.20 -34.85 5.73
CA GLN A 474 16.66 -33.53 6.17
C GLN A 474 17.18 -32.68 5.00
N ALA A 475 17.92 -33.26 4.07
CA ALA A 475 18.39 -32.55 2.88
C ALA A 475 17.23 -32.16 1.95
N MET A 476 16.22 -32.99 1.82
CA MET A 476 14.98 -32.68 1.08
C MET A 476 14.18 -31.58 1.78
N LEU A 477 14.17 -31.56 3.11
CA LEU A 477 13.47 -30.55 3.89
C LEU A 477 14.02 -29.13 3.65
N ASN A 478 15.34 -29.00 3.46
CA ASN A 478 15.97 -27.72 3.10
C ASN A 478 15.46 -27.15 1.76
N ASN A 479 14.91 -28.01 0.89
CA ASN A 479 14.29 -27.64 -0.39
C ASN A 479 12.80 -28.02 -0.42
N GLN A 480 12.09 -27.91 0.70
CA GLN A 480 10.70 -28.40 0.84
C GLN A 480 9.74 -27.92 -0.26
N TYR A 481 9.93 -26.69 -0.77
CA TYR A 481 9.10 -26.10 -1.84
C TYR A 481 9.08 -26.95 -3.11
N ARG A 482 10.14 -27.74 -3.38
CA ARG A 482 10.22 -28.64 -4.54
C ARG A 482 9.32 -29.87 -4.42
N PHE A 483 8.72 -30.11 -3.25
CA PHE A 483 7.93 -31.31 -2.97
C PHE A 483 6.50 -30.97 -2.54
N ASP A 484 6.05 -29.74 -2.77
CA ASP A 484 4.73 -29.24 -2.36
C ASP A 484 3.57 -30.00 -3.02
N SER A 485 3.79 -30.59 -4.19
CA SER A 485 2.82 -31.40 -4.94
C SER A 485 2.77 -32.87 -4.49
N CYS A 486 3.69 -33.28 -3.61
CA CYS A 486 3.76 -34.65 -3.11
C CYS A 486 2.66 -34.93 -2.08
N SER A 487 1.85 -35.93 -2.40
CA SER A 487 0.78 -36.44 -1.54
C SER A 487 0.74 -37.95 -1.63
N ARG A 488 0.79 -38.60 -0.46
CA ARG A 488 0.69 -40.07 -0.38
C ARG A 488 -0.70 -40.57 -0.76
N GLU A 489 -1.75 -39.85 -0.40
CA GLU A 489 -3.13 -40.22 -0.72
C GLU A 489 -3.38 -40.20 -2.23
N ARG A 490 -2.87 -39.16 -2.90
CA ARG A 490 -2.95 -39.02 -4.36
C ARG A 490 -1.84 -39.75 -5.10
N LYS A 491 -0.92 -40.41 -4.38
CA LYS A 491 0.18 -41.20 -4.96
C LYS A 491 1.05 -40.39 -5.95
N THR A 492 1.20 -39.09 -5.75
CA THR A 492 1.82 -38.18 -6.73
C THR A 492 3.35 -38.22 -6.76
N CYS A 493 4.00 -38.77 -5.73
CA CYS A 493 5.45 -38.87 -5.66
C CYS A 493 5.95 -40.29 -5.33
N LEU A 494 6.94 -40.74 -6.11
CA LEU A 494 7.61 -42.03 -5.96
C LEU A 494 9.12 -41.81 -5.79
N LEU A 495 9.73 -42.42 -4.77
CA LEU A 495 11.17 -42.40 -4.52
C LEU A 495 11.77 -43.75 -4.88
N MET A 496 12.82 -43.73 -5.70
CA MET A 496 13.56 -44.89 -6.17
C MET A 496 15.06 -44.73 -5.93
N SER A 497 15.76 -45.79 -5.55
CA SER A 497 17.23 -45.83 -5.54
C SER A 497 17.77 -46.30 -6.89
N LEU A 498 18.64 -45.51 -7.52
CA LEU A 498 19.25 -45.83 -8.82
C LEU A 498 20.66 -45.26 -8.90
N ASP A 499 21.65 -46.08 -9.26
CA ASP A 499 23.02 -45.65 -9.51
C ASP A 499 23.11 -45.00 -10.91
N LEU A 500 23.16 -43.67 -10.92
CA LEU A 500 23.17 -42.85 -12.12
C LEU A 500 24.58 -42.55 -12.63
N ASN A 501 25.59 -42.67 -11.77
CA ASN A 501 26.96 -42.28 -12.09
C ASN A 501 27.93 -43.48 -12.23
N GLY A 502 27.48 -44.69 -11.84
CA GLY A 502 28.23 -45.94 -11.94
C GLY A 502 29.27 -46.17 -10.84
N ASP A 503 29.20 -45.43 -9.73
CA ASP A 503 30.16 -45.54 -8.60
C ASP A 503 29.79 -46.64 -7.58
N GLY A 504 28.70 -47.37 -7.82
CA GLY A 504 28.19 -48.43 -6.95
C GLY A 504 27.41 -47.92 -5.73
N LYS A 505 27.16 -46.61 -5.61
CA LYS A 505 26.33 -45.99 -4.57
C LYS A 505 25.08 -45.39 -5.22
N PRO A 506 23.89 -45.93 -4.95
CA PRO A 506 22.69 -45.47 -5.62
C PRO A 506 22.27 -44.06 -5.17
N GLU A 507 21.95 -43.19 -6.12
CA GLU A 507 21.25 -41.93 -5.87
C GLU A 507 19.78 -42.13 -5.50
N ALA A 508 19.22 -41.15 -4.79
CA ALA A 508 17.79 -41.08 -4.54
C ALA A 508 17.11 -40.27 -5.65
N VAL A 509 16.29 -40.95 -6.45
CA VAL A 509 15.56 -40.38 -7.59
C VAL A 509 14.08 -40.25 -7.23
N ILE A 510 13.55 -39.03 -7.26
CA ILE A 510 12.18 -38.68 -6.91
C ILE A 510 11.42 -38.35 -8.18
N TYR A 511 10.38 -39.12 -8.48
CA TYR A 511 9.46 -38.89 -9.60
C TYR A 511 8.21 -38.16 -9.09
N GLN A 512 7.92 -37.00 -9.66
CA GLN A 512 6.75 -36.18 -9.33
C GLN A 512 5.77 -36.18 -10.50
N PHE A 513 4.69 -36.96 -10.39
CA PHE A 513 3.74 -37.15 -11.49
C PHE A 513 2.81 -35.96 -11.70
N SER A 514 2.53 -35.20 -10.65
CA SER A 514 1.74 -33.95 -10.74
C SER A 514 2.48 -32.89 -11.55
N ASP A 515 3.76 -32.68 -11.24
CA ASP A 515 4.54 -31.57 -11.78
C ASP A 515 5.38 -31.99 -13.01
N ARG A 516 5.32 -33.28 -13.36
CA ARG A 516 6.08 -33.91 -14.45
C ARG A 516 7.60 -33.71 -14.33
N THR A 517 8.10 -33.67 -13.10
CA THR A 517 9.52 -33.46 -12.80
C THR A 517 10.16 -34.72 -12.19
N ILE A 518 11.49 -34.81 -12.31
CA ILE A 518 12.30 -35.81 -11.62
C ILE A 518 13.43 -35.07 -10.90
N VAL A 519 13.65 -35.36 -9.63
CA VAL A 519 14.67 -34.72 -8.79
C VAL A 519 15.61 -35.78 -8.24
N VAL A 520 16.92 -35.53 -8.30
CA VAL A 520 17.96 -36.49 -7.90
C VAL A 520 18.79 -35.94 -6.74
N TYR A 521 18.98 -36.76 -5.72
CA TYR A 521 19.89 -36.49 -4.60
C TYR A 521 21.01 -37.53 -4.56
N THR A 522 22.23 -37.09 -4.27
CA THR A 522 23.40 -37.96 -4.10
C THR A 522 24.02 -37.79 -2.71
N GLN A 523 24.67 -38.85 -2.22
CA GLN A 523 25.30 -38.86 -0.90
C GLN A 523 26.80 -38.50 -1.02
N THR A 524 27.17 -37.35 -0.50
CA THR A 524 28.57 -36.90 -0.44
C THR A 524 29.19 -37.19 0.94
N GLY A 525 30.52 -37.05 1.06
CA GLY A 525 31.20 -37.12 2.37
C GLY A 525 30.70 -36.09 3.41
N THR A 526 30.01 -35.04 2.95
CA THR A 526 29.39 -34.01 3.80
C THR A 526 27.89 -34.20 4.03
N GLY A 527 27.32 -35.32 3.56
CA GLY A 527 25.87 -35.63 3.62
C GLY A 527 25.19 -35.58 2.25
N TRP A 528 23.86 -35.70 2.26
CA TRP A 528 23.04 -35.68 1.04
C TRP A 528 22.96 -34.28 0.43
N LYS A 529 23.13 -34.20 -0.89
CA LYS A 529 23.00 -32.97 -1.67
C LYS A 529 22.15 -33.19 -2.92
N LEU A 530 21.51 -32.13 -3.38
CA LEU A 530 20.81 -32.12 -4.67
C LEU A 530 21.85 -32.32 -5.78
N ALA A 531 21.66 -33.36 -6.60
CA ALA A 531 22.57 -33.73 -7.69
C ALA A 531 22.08 -33.23 -9.05
N GLY A 532 20.76 -33.07 -9.24
CA GLY A 532 20.17 -32.55 -10.46
C GLY A 532 18.66 -32.71 -10.51
N ASP A 533 18.04 -32.17 -11.54
CA ASP A 533 16.61 -32.30 -11.80
C ASP A 533 16.28 -32.20 -13.30
N THR A 534 15.13 -32.74 -13.69
CA THR A 534 14.53 -32.54 -15.02
C THR A 534 13.06 -32.16 -14.86
N TRP A 535 12.63 -31.22 -15.67
CA TRP A 535 11.25 -30.69 -15.74
C TRP A 535 10.47 -31.30 -16.92
N LYS A 536 11.02 -32.33 -17.56
CA LYS A 536 10.42 -32.98 -18.74
C LYS A 536 10.45 -34.50 -18.59
N MET A 537 9.56 -35.02 -17.75
CA MET A 537 9.24 -36.45 -17.73
C MET A 537 8.58 -36.87 -19.07
N PRO A 538 8.81 -38.09 -19.59
CA PRO A 538 8.18 -38.52 -20.84
C PRO A 538 6.64 -38.41 -20.77
N ASP A 539 6.02 -37.79 -21.78
CA ASP A 539 4.59 -37.42 -21.76
C ASP A 539 3.65 -38.60 -21.50
N GLY A 540 4.04 -39.81 -21.94
CA GLY A 540 3.28 -41.04 -21.73
C GLY A 540 3.56 -41.77 -20.41
N LEU A 541 4.61 -41.43 -19.66
CA LEU A 541 5.03 -42.20 -18.49
C LEU A 541 4.07 -42.00 -17.31
N SER A 542 3.21 -42.98 -17.06
CA SER A 542 2.39 -43.08 -15.86
C SER A 542 3.16 -43.74 -14.71
N ARG A 543 2.63 -43.60 -13.49
CA ARG A 543 3.19 -44.26 -12.31
C ARG A 543 3.20 -45.78 -12.46
N GLU A 544 2.10 -46.35 -12.94
CA GLU A 544 1.92 -47.80 -13.11
C GLU A 544 2.87 -48.37 -14.16
N GLU A 545 3.20 -47.60 -15.19
CA GLU A 545 4.20 -47.99 -16.18
C GLU A 545 5.61 -47.94 -15.64
N LEU A 546 5.94 -46.91 -14.85
CA LEU A 546 7.23 -46.83 -14.18
C LEU A 546 7.42 -48.00 -13.20
N GLU A 547 6.42 -48.28 -12.35
CA GLU A 547 6.48 -49.40 -11.40
C GLU A 547 6.64 -50.76 -12.14
N ARG A 548 5.93 -50.96 -13.27
CA ARG A 548 6.12 -52.13 -14.13
C ARG A 548 7.54 -52.19 -14.74
N ALA A 549 8.07 -51.06 -15.20
CA ALA A 549 9.42 -51.00 -15.77
C ALA A 549 10.49 -51.31 -14.71
N VAL A 550 10.29 -50.87 -13.47
CA VAL A 550 11.17 -51.19 -12.33
C VAL A 550 11.14 -52.69 -12.03
N GLN A 551 9.96 -53.31 -11.93
CA GLN A 551 9.82 -54.76 -11.70
C GLN A 551 10.46 -55.60 -12.81
N GLN A 552 10.44 -55.12 -14.04
CA GLN A 552 11.04 -55.78 -15.21
C GLN A 552 12.54 -55.48 -15.37
N GLY A 553 13.16 -54.68 -14.49
CA GLY A 553 14.56 -54.28 -14.60
C GLY A 553 14.88 -53.45 -15.85
N LYS A 554 13.88 -52.71 -16.38
CA LYS A 554 13.99 -51.92 -17.61
C LYS A 554 14.40 -50.47 -17.38
N VAL A 555 14.38 -50.00 -16.13
CA VAL A 555 14.91 -48.68 -15.76
C VAL A 555 16.42 -48.79 -15.64
N LYS A 556 17.15 -48.08 -16.52
CA LYS A 556 18.62 -48.10 -16.58
C LYS A 556 19.16 -46.68 -16.64
N SER A 557 20.31 -46.46 -16.05
CA SER A 557 21.09 -45.24 -16.29
C SER A 557 21.67 -45.28 -17.71
N VAL A 558 21.67 -44.13 -18.37
CA VAL A 558 22.21 -43.96 -19.71
C VAL A 558 23.26 -42.87 -19.64
N VAL A 559 24.44 -43.14 -20.18
CA VAL A 559 25.52 -42.16 -20.23
C VAL A 559 25.12 -41.03 -21.17
N LYS A 560 25.35 -39.81 -20.71
CA LYS A 560 25.15 -38.57 -21.46
C LYS A 560 25.87 -38.64 -22.84
N PRO A 561 25.18 -38.35 -23.96
CA PRO A 561 25.76 -38.50 -25.32
C PRO A 561 26.96 -37.58 -25.61
N TRP A 562 27.06 -36.42 -24.96
CA TRP A 562 28.20 -35.50 -25.10
C TRP A 562 28.88 -35.28 -23.74
N ALA A 563 30.16 -35.60 -23.62
CA ALA A 563 30.89 -35.34 -22.39
C ALA A 563 31.02 -33.84 -22.09
N ASP A 564 31.23 -33.52 -20.82
CA ASP A 564 31.66 -32.18 -20.40
C ASP A 564 33.09 -31.91 -20.89
N ILE A 565 33.45 -30.64 -21.03
CA ILE A 565 34.80 -30.24 -21.47
C ILE A 565 35.68 -30.04 -20.26
N GLU A 566 36.95 -30.44 -20.32
CA GLU A 566 37.96 -30.08 -19.32
C GLU A 566 38.89 -29.01 -19.89
N ILE A 567 39.07 -27.90 -19.14
CA ILE A 567 39.98 -26.82 -19.49
C ILE A 567 40.88 -26.56 -18.28
N PHE A 568 42.17 -26.86 -18.38
CA PHE A 568 43.16 -26.72 -17.31
C PHE A 568 42.81 -27.45 -16.00
N GLY A 569 42.18 -28.63 -16.09
CA GLY A 569 41.72 -29.38 -14.90
C GLY A 569 40.41 -28.88 -14.30
N GLU A 570 39.81 -27.81 -14.86
CA GLU A 570 38.47 -27.36 -14.50
C GLU A 570 37.44 -27.95 -15.47
N ARG A 571 36.38 -28.52 -14.90
CA ARG A 571 35.25 -29.08 -15.65
C ARG A 571 34.31 -27.96 -16.09
N VAL A 572 34.07 -27.87 -17.40
CA VAL A 572 33.09 -27.00 -18.04
C VAL A 572 31.88 -27.84 -18.44
N GLU A 573 30.77 -27.62 -17.75
CA GLU A 573 29.52 -28.34 -17.99
C GLU A 573 28.94 -28.04 -19.38
N ILE A 574 28.54 -29.09 -20.11
CA ILE A 574 27.83 -28.99 -21.37
C ILE A 574 26.34 -29.31 -21.14
N ASN A 575 25.51 -28.26 -21.21
CA ASN A 575 24.06 -28.35 -21.13
C ASN A 575 23.46 -28.62 -22.51
N TYR A 576 22.56 -29.61 -22.62
CA TYR A 576 21.94 -29.98 -23.89
C TYR A 576 20.65 -29.22 -24.14
N ASP A 577 20.36 -28.96 -25.42
CA ASP A 577 19.01 -28.60 -25.82
C ASP A 577 18.14 -29.88 -25.86
N ASN A 578 17.04 -29.85 -25.11
CA ASN A 578 16.10 -30.96 -24.96
C ASN A 578 15.45 -31.44 -26.27
N ALA A 579 15.65 -30.71 -27.39
CA ALA A 579 15.17 -31.09 -28.71
C ALA A 579 16.07 -32.13 -29.44
N LEU A 580 17.34 -32.25 -29.05
CA LEU A 580 18.35 -33.05 -29.78
C LEU A 580 18.68 -34.41 -29.14
N VAL A 581 18.12 -34.70 -27.96
CA VAL A 581 18.31 -35.96 -27.23
C VAL A 581 17.03 -36.79 -27.31
N ARG A 582 16.98 -37.73 -28.26
CA ARG A 582 15.97 -38.80 -28.33
C ARG A 582 16.65 -40.14 -28.54
#